data_AF-Q179Z0-F1
#
_entry.id   AF-Q179Z0-F1
#
_cell.length_a   1.000
_cell.length_b   1.000
_cell.length_c   1.000
_cell.angle_alpha   90.00
_cell.angle_beta   90.00
_cell.angle_gamma   90.00
#
_symmetry.space_group_name_H-M   'P 1'
#
loop_
_entity.id
_entity.type
_entity.pdbx_description
1 polymer ?
#
loop_
_entity_poly.entity_id
_entity_poly.type
_entity_poly.pdbx_seq_one_letter_code
_entity_poly.pdbx_strand_id
1 'polypeptide(L)'
;MSSESEVRDLLTRALDADEAGQKELAIDLYGQAVESVLRIENREKRDKLNKFAKQALERAEVLKGIKYVPPKDLKVVPQQPVQSSAVPGRSPVHSPRLEVSGARSGYTNEEKKVLEYTSHINSKVYVPFMDIDLHEKFIFSIPYTDRDGPLELAPKQKRDFVQWIRVSELSENPQLIAGDHADFYSIRQTVVSDCSFVASLAVASLYEKKFKRRILTSIIYPRNSRDEPIYNPCGKYSIRMHVNGIPRKVVIDDYLPLGKYNQLLCSYSSNKNEFWVSLMEKAYMKLMGGYDFPGSNSNIDLHALTGWIPERASIRTKDPDFNADAVFNRLREGLSAGRCLVTVATGELSDAEAERTGLVSTHAYAVLDMQEIDGVMLLQLKNPWSHLRWRGNYSELDAVHWTPELQQQLNYDPKLAANYDNGVFWIDYNSILNFFDVFYLNWDPALFQYTYCIHQSWNAGVGPTKDAYNVGDNPQFSLTVPAGKGSVWILLTRHITSIEDFRENREYITVLVYKNNGKRVYYPCKFRLSNSR
;
A
#
# COMPACT_ATOMS: atom_id res chain seq x y z
N MET A 1 42.61 -25.72 -1.94
CA MET A 1 41.35 -25.48 -2.70
C MET A 1 40.64 -24.34 -1.98
N SER A 2 40.55 -23.15 -2.59
CA SER A 2 39.80 -22.06 -1.95
C SER A 2 38.31 -22.35 -1.95
N SER A 3 37.60 -21.99 -0.88
CA SER A 3 36.19 -22.33 -0.71
C SER A 3 35.25 -21.14 -0.99
N GLU A 4 34.02 -21.44 -1.39
CA GLU A 4 32.98 -20.42 -1.57
C GLU A 4 32.65 -19.66 -0.26
N SER A 5 32.96 -20.27 0.90
CA SER A 5 32.82 -19.64 2.21
C SER A 5 33.95 -18.65 2.52
N GLU A 6 35.15 -18.89 1.99
CA GLU A 6 36.36 -18.08 2.21
C GLU A 6 36.29 -16.76 1.42
N VAL A 7 35.81 -16.82 0.18
CA VAL A 7 35.49 -15.61 -0.60
C VAL A 7 34.39 -14.77 0.07
N ARG A 8 33.38 -15.42 0.68
CA ARG A 8 32.33 -14.70 1.42
C ARG A 8 32.85 -14.07 2.71
N ASP A 9 33.66 -14.77 3.49
CA ASP A 9 34.31 -14.20 4.69
C ASP A 9 35.15 -12.96 4.36
N LEU A 10 35.99 -13.03 3.33
CA LEU A 10 36.79 -11.89 2.87
C LEU A 10 35.93 -10.71 2.42
N LEU A 11 34.84 -10.94 1.68
CA LEU A 11 33.91 -9.89 1.26
C LEU A 11 33.14 -9.26 2.43
N THR A 12 32.65 -10.07 3.38
CA THR A 12 31.98 -9.56 4.59
C THR A 12 32.94 -8.71 5.40
N ARG A 13 34.15 -9.19 5.67
CA ARG A 13 35.16 -8.44 6.45
C ARG A 13 35.67 -7.19 5.71
N ALA A 14 35.68 -7.18 4.38
CA ALA A 14 35.96 -5.98 3.59
C ALA A 14 34.85 -4.93 3.75
N LEU A 15 33.58 -5.35 3.73
CA LEU A 15 32.42 -4.48 3.99
C LEU A 15 32.43 -3.94 5.43
N ASP A 16 32.68 -4.79 6.43
CA ASP A 16 32.79 -4.39 7.83
C ASP A 16 33.89 -3.33 8.04
N ALA A 17 35.04 -3.50 7.38
CA ALA A 17 36.15 -2.54 7.41
C ALA A 17 35.81 -1.22 6.68
N ASP A 18 35.05 -1.29 5.59
CA ASP A 18 34.58 -0.15 4.78
C ASP A 18 33.57 0.71 5.56
N GLU A 19 32.56 0.06 6.17
CA GLU A 19 31.56 0.71 7.05
C GLU A 19 32.19 1.26 8.33
N ALA A 20 33.19 0.58 8.89
CA ALA A 20 34.01 1.10 10.00
C ALA A 20 35.01 2.22 9.58
N GLY A 21 35.06 2.59 8.30
CA GLY A 21 35.91 3.66 7.78
C GLY A 21 37.41 3.31 7.66
N GLN A 22 37.78 2.04 7.84
CA GLN A 22 39.16 1.53 7.82
C GLN A 22 39.63 1.30 6.38
N LYS A 23 39.70 2.38 5.59
CA LYS A 23 39.83 2.36 4.12
C LYS A 23 40.97 1.49 3.59
N GLU A 24 42.15 1.53 4.21
CA GLU A 24 43.32 0.76 3.75
C GLU A 24 43.08 -0.76 3.93
N LEU A 25 42.52 -1.18 5.07
CA LEU A 25 42.15 -2.56 5.33
C LEU A 25 41.01 -3.02 4.41
N ALA A 26 40.01 -2.18 4.16
CA ALA A 26 38.93 -2.48 3.23
C ALA A 26 39.46 -2.69 1.79
N ILE A 27 40.33 -1.81 1.30
CA ILE A 27 40.97 -1.92 -0.03
C ILE A 27 41.76 -3.23 -0.15
N ASP A 28 42.52 -3.60 0.88
CA ASP A 28 43.31 -4.84 0.88
C ASP A 28 42.41 -6.09 0.89
N LEU A 29 41.40 -6.14 1.77
CA LEU A 29 40.47 -7.27 1.85
C LEU A 29 39.62 -7.43 0.58
N TYR A 30 39.16 -6.35 -0.05
CA TYR A 30 38.53 -6.41 -1.38
C TYR A 30 39.50 -6.96 -2.44
N GLY A 31 40.78 -6.56 -2.40
CA GLY A 31 41.81 -7.10 -3.28
C GLY A 31 42.03 -8.61 -3.11
N GLN A 32 42.17 -9.06 -1.86
CA GLN A 32 42.29 -10.49 -1.53
C GLN A 32 41.06 -11.29 -1.97
N ALA A 33 39.84 -10.74 -1.82
CA ALA A 33 38.61 -11.37 -2.30
C ALA A 33 38.59 -11.55 -3.82
N VAL A 34 39.01 -10.52 -4.58
CA VAL A 34 39.11 -10.57 -6.06
C VAL A 34 40.13 -11.63 -6.49
N GLU A 35 41.32 -11.65 -5.88
CA GLU A 35 42.33 -12.66 -6.19
C GLU A 35 41.84 -14.09 -5.88
N SER A 36 41.17 -14.29 -4.74
CA SER A 36 40.61 -15.60 -4.38
C SER A 36 39.58 -16.09 -5.40
N VAL A 37 38.72 -15.22 -5.95
CA VAL A 37 37.80 -15.58 -7.04
C VAL A 37 38.54 -15.94 -8.34
N LEU A 38 39.60 -15.20 -8.68
CA LEU A 38 40.40 -15.47 -9.88
C LEU A 38 41.18 -16.79 -9.81
N ARG A 39 41.47 -17.28 -8.60
CA ARG A 39 42.14 -18.57 -8.34
C ARG A 39 41.19 -19.78 -8.33
N ILE A 40 39.88 -19.61 -8.57
CA ILE A 40 38.92 -20.71 -8.67
C ILE A 40 38.99 -21.39 -10.05
N GLU A 41 39.34 -22.68 -10.06
CA GLU A 41 39.43 -23.52 -11.27
C GLU A 41 38.06 -23.93 -11.83
N ASN A 42 37.04 -24.09 -10.96
CA ASN A 42 35.69 -24.44 -11.40
C ASN A 42 35.00 -23.22 -12.04
N ARG A 43 34.87 -23.26 -13.36
CA ARG A 43 34.32 -22.18 -14.18
C ARG A 43 32.93 -21.71 -13.75
N GLU A 44 31.97 -22.61 -13.51
CA GLU A 44 30.61 -22.22 -13.10
C GLU A 44 30.57 -21.51 -11.75
N LYS A 45 31.39 -21.94 -10.79
CA LYS A 45 31.50 -21.28 -9.48
C LYS A 45 32.19 -19.92 -9.60
N ARG A 46 33.25 -19.82 -10.41
CA ARG A 46 33.93 -18.56 -10.70
C ARG A 46 33.00 -17.58 -11.39
N ASP A 47 32.23 -18.00 -12.38
CA ASP A 47 31.29 -17.13 -13.11
C ASP A 47 30.14 -16.63 -12.20
N LYS A 48 29.67 -17.44 -11.24
CA LYS A 48 28.74 -16.98 -10.19
C LYS A 48 29.35 -15.96 -9.23
N LEU A 49 30.65 -16.05 -8.93
CA LEU A 49 31.35 -15.16 -8.01
C LEU A 49 31.96 -13.91 -8.67
N ASN A 50 32.16 -13.92 -9.99
CA ASN A 50 32.69 -12.81 -10.79
C ASN A 50 31.87 -11.51 -10.64
N LYS A 51 30.57 -11.58 -10.32
CA LYS A 51 29.75 -10.38 -10.01
C LYS A 51 30.28 -9.65 -8.77
N PHE A 52 30.53 -10.37 -7.69
CA PHE A 52 31.01 -9.79 -6.43
C PHE A 52 32.46 -9.28 -6.56
N ALA A 53 33.30 -9.98 -7.33
CA ALA A 53 34.65 -9.52 -7.63
C ALA A 53 34.69 -8.16 -8.36
N LYS A 54 33.77 -7.91 -9.30
CA LYS A 54 33.63 -6.59 -9.93
C LYS A 54 33.22 -5.51 -8.93
N GLN A 55 32.19 -5.78 -8.12
CA GLN A 55 31.70 -4.81 -7.13
C GLN A 55 32.76 -4.48 -6.06
N ALA A 56 33.56 -5.47 -5.65
CA ALA A 56 34.71 -5.28 -4.75
C ALA A 56 35.80 -4.39 -5.39
N LEU A 57 36.12 -4.62 -6.67
CA LEU A 57 37.10 -3.81 -7.41
C LEU A 57 36.64 -2.36 -7.59
N GLU A 58 35.41 -2.16 -8.08
CA GLU A 58 34.77 -0.84 -8.24
C GLU A 58 34.73 -0.08 -6.91
N ARG A 59 34.43 -0.76 -5.80
CA ARG A 59 34.44 -0.14 -4.46
C ARG A 59 35.85 0.22 -4.01
N ALA A 60 36.85 -0.64 -4.22
CA ALA A 60 38.24 -0.34 -3.92
C ALA A 60 38.81 0.82 -4.77
N GLU A 61 38.32 1.02 -5.99
CA GLU A 61 38.66 2.17 -6.84
C GLU A 61 37.99 3.47 -6.36
N VAL A 62 36.72 3.41 -5.93
CA VAL A 62 36.02 4.54 -5.28
C VAL A 62 36.73 4.96 -3.98
N LEU A 63 37.18 3.99 -3.18
CA LEU A 63 37.97 4.27 -1.96
C LEU A 63 39.34 4.91 -2.26
N LYS A 64 39.90 4.70 -3.45
CA LYS A 64 41.12 5.36 -3.96
C LYS A 64 40.86 6.78 -4.55
N GLY A 65 39.60 7.21 -4.64
CA GLY A 65 39.25 8.64 -4.68
C GLY A 65 39.25 9.36 -6.03
N ILE A 66 39.10 8.66 -7.16
CA ILE A 66 39.11 9.28 -8.50
C ILE A 66 37.69 9.76 -8.91
N LYS A 67 37.52 11.05 -9.21
CA LYS A 67 36.29 11.66 -9.78
C LYS A 67 36.60 12.87 -10.69
N TYR A 68 35.65 13.20 -11.58
CA TYR A 68 35.69 14.34 -12.51
C TYR A 68 34.40 15.18 -12.43
N VAL A 69 34.49 16.51 -12.60
CA VAL A 69 33.37 17.49 -12.47
C VAL A 69 33.67 18.75 -13.31
N PRO A 70 32.69 19.31 -14.07
CA PRO A 70 32.43 20.77 -14.03
C PRO A 70 30.89 21.10 -14.12
N PRO A 71 30.40 22.35 -14.30
CA PRO A 71 30.08 23.27 -13.19
C PRO A 71 28.65 23.90 -13.21
N LYS A 72 28.40 24.86 -12.29
CA LYS A 72 27.09 25.53 -11.96
C LYS A 72 26.89 26.87 -12.71
N ASP A 73 25.93 27.80 -12.46
CA ASP A 73 24.93 28.10 -11.38
C ASP A 73 23.58 28.56 -12.06
N LEU A 74 22.63 29.41 -11.59
CA LEU A 74 22.55 30.44 -10.54
C LEU A 74 21.12 30.53 -9.91
N LYS A 75 20.43 31.69 -9.85
CA LYS A 75 19.23 31.95 -9.01
C LYS A 75 18.28 33.07 -9.54
N VAL A 76 17.01 33.04 -9.10
CA VAL A 76 16.07 34.13 -8.68
C VAL A 76 14.67 33.47 -8.51
N VAL A 77 13.93 33.45 -7.37
CA VAL A 77 13.44 34.45 -6.38
C VAL A 77 12.05 35.04 -6.78
N PRO A 78 11.02 35.11 -5.88
CA PRO A 78 9.62 34.92 -6.29
C PRO A 78 8.65 36.11 -5.99
N GLN A 79 7.37 35.97 -6.39
CA GLN A 79 6.23 36.79 -5.93
C GLN A 79 4.98 35.93 -5.60
N GLN A 80 3.97 36.52 -4.96
CA GLN A 80 2.87 35.84 -4.23
C GLN A 80 1.45 36.08 -4.81
N PRO A 81 0.42 35.31 -4.38
CA PRO A 81 -0.85 35.15 -5.13
C PRO A 81 -2.02 36.05 -4.68
N VAL A 82 -3.13 35.98 -5.43
CA VAL A 82 -4.43 36.62 -5.15
C VAL A 82 -5.50 35.55 -4.84
N GLN A 83 -6.52 35.88 -4.04
CA GLN A 83 -7.53 34.97 -3.49
C GLN A 83 -8.92 35.14 -4.11
N SER A 84 -9.69 34.04 -4.20
CA SER A 84 -11.16 34.01 -4.30
C SER A 84 -11.65 32.62 -3.82
N SER A 85 -12.26 32.51 -2.63
CA SER A 85 -13.68 32.76 -2.27
C SER A 85 -14.63 31.62 -2.69
N ALA A 86 -15.20 30.89 -1.71
CA ALA A 86 -16.00 29.68 -1.90
C ALA A 86 -17.52 29.89 -1.72
N VAL A 87 -18.33 28.90 -2.16
CA VAL A 87 -19.79 28.81 -1.98
C VAL A 87 -20.16 27.37 -1.55
N PRO A 88 -21.11 27.12 -0.62
CA PRO A 88 -21.06 25.91 0.22
C PRO A 88 -22.11 24.81 -0.05
N GLY A 89 -21.74 23.57 0.32
CA GLY A 89 -22.50 22.73 1.26
C GLY A 89 -23.76 21.96 0.80
N ARG A 90 -23.66 20.62 0.77
CA ARG A 90 -24.77 19.68 1.02
C ARG A 90 -24.28 18.49 1.87
N SER A 91 -25.16 17.97 2.73
CA SER A 91 -24.81 17.01 3.80
C SER A 91 -24.62 15.56 3.33
N PRO A 92 -23.86 14.72 4.06
CA PRO A 92 -23.47 13.38 3.59
C PRO A 92 -24.49 12.27 3.90
N VAL A 93 -24.40 11.17 3.14
CA VAL A 93 -25.19 9.93 3.31
C VAL A 93 -24.28 8.80 3.82
N HIS A 94 -24.82 7.89 4.63
CA HIS A 94 -24.08 6.75 5.20
C HIS A 94 -23.54 5.78 4.13
N SER A 95 -22.40 5.15 4.44
CA SER A 95 -21.77 4.08 3.66
C SER A 95 -22.64 2.81 3.66
N PRO A 96 -22.68 2.02 2.57
CA PRO A 96 -23.46 0.78 2.53
C PRO A 96 -22.89 -0.24 3.52
N ARG A 97 -23.72 -0.71 4.46
CA ARG A 97 -23.41 -1.91 5.27
C ARG A 97 -23.44 -3.11 4.31
N LEU A 98 -22.41 -3.95 4.36
CA LEU A 98 -22.49 -5.29 3.80
C LEU A 98 -23.50 -6.09 4.64
N GLU A 99 -24.74 -6.17 4.18
CA GLU A 99 -25.78 -6.93 4.88
C GLU A 99 -25.50 -8.42 4.74
N VAL A 100 -25.06 -9.04 5.83
CA VAL A 100 -24.98 -10.50 5.95
C VAL A 100 -26.41 -11.04 5.92
N SER A 101 -26.85 -11.53 4.75
CA SER A 101 -28.20 -12.06 4.52
C SER A 101 -28.44 -13.39 5.27
N GLY A 102 -28.59 -13.24 6.59
CA GLY A 102 -28.65 -14.29 7.60
C GLY A 102 -28.78 -13.69 9.01
N ALA A 103 -28.33 -12.44 9.19
CA ALA A 103 -28.33 -11.69 10.44
C ALA A 103 -29.72 -11.30 11.02
N ARG A 104 -30.80 -12.03 10.68
CA ARG A 104 -32.04 -12.03 11.50
C ARG A 104 -31.82 -12.77 12.84
N SER A 105 -30.82 -13.65 12.88
CA SER A 105 -30.15 -14.11 14.10
C SER A 105 -28.69 -13.72 14.02
N GLY A 106 -28.13 -13.13 15.09
CA GLY A 106 -26.69 -12.82 15.14
C GLY A 106 -25.80 -14.06 15.16
N TYR A 107 -24.48 -13.85 15.07
CA TYR A 107 -23.45 -14.89 14.91
C TYR A 107 -23.72 -16.20 15.68
N THR A 108 -23.51 -17.32 15.00
CA THR A 108 -23.56 -18.67 15.57
C THR A 108 -22.50 -18.87 16.66
N ASN A 109 -22.62 -19.95 17.43
CA ASN A 109 -21.64 -20.30 18.45
C ASN A 109 -20.30 -20.81 17.88
N GLU A 110 -20.24 -21.10 16.58
CA GLU A 110 -19.00 -21.41 15.85
C GLU A 110 -18.31 -20.10 15.45
N GLU A 111 -19.01 -19.23 14.72
CA GLU A 111 -18.50 -17.91 14.32
C GLU A 111 -18.01 -17.08 15.51
N LYS A 112 -18.72 -17.11 16.64
CA LYS A 112 -18.27 -16.44 17.88
C LYS A 112 -16.89 -16.91 18.33
N LYS A 113 -16.64 -18.24 18.36
CA LYS A 113 -15.34 -18.80 18.74
C LYS A 113 -14.24 -18.42 17.75
N VAL A 114 -14.54 -18.45 16.45
CA VAL A 114 -13.60 -18.04 15.40
C VAL A 114 -13.27 -16.55 15.53
N LEU A 115 -14.26 -15.69 15.73
CA LEU A 115 -14.10 -14.24 15.86
C LEU A 115 -13.42 -13.81 17.17
N GLU A 116 -13.66 -14.56 18.26
CA GLU A 116 -12.99 -14.45 19.56
C GLU A 116 -11.51 -14.83 19.45
N TYR A 117 -11.20 -16.05 18.99
CA TYR A 117 -9.83 -16.50 18.77
C TYR A 117 -9.06 -15.54 17.85
N THR A 118 -9.64 -15.19 16.71
CA THR A 118 -9.04 -14.27 15.72
C THR A 118 -9.22 -12.78 16.06
N SER A 119 -9.64 -12.45 17.29
CA SER A 119 -9.47 -11.10 17.86
C SER A 119 -8.07 -10.88 18.44
N HIS A 120 -7.37 -11.96 18.79
CA HIS A 120 -5.97 -11.90 19.17
C HIS A 120 -5.11 -11.79 17.90
N ILE A 121 -4.54 -10.61 17.65
CA ILE A 121 -3.68 -10.33 16.50
C ILE A 121 -2.42 -9.63 17.04
N ASN A 122 -1.23 -10.14 16.72
CA ASN A 122 0.05 -9.55 17.16
C ASN A 122 0.11 -9.29 18.68
N SER A 123 -0.34 -10.29 19.46
CA SER A 123 -0.46 -10.26 20.93
C SER A 123 -1.39 -9.18 21.53
N LYS A 124 -2.12 -8.44 20.68
CA LYS A 124 -3.10 -7.41 21.06
C LYS A 124 -4.52 -7.90 20.74
N VAL A 125 -5.54 -7.25 21.31
CA VAL A 125 -6.95 -7.68 21.19
C VAL A 125 -7.79 -6.68 20.40
N TYR A 126 -8.29 -7.12 19.25
CA TYR A 126 -9.16 -6.35 18.35
C TYR A 126 -10.50 -7.05 18.20
N VAL A 127 -11.41 -6.75 19.13
CA VAL A 127 -12.79 -7.26 19.07
C VAL A 127 -13.54 -6.69 17.84
N PRO A 128 -14.55 -7.42 17.32
CA PRO A 128 -15.51 -6.86 16.37
C PRO A 128 -16.09 -5.54 16.86
N PHE A 129 -16.22 -4.56 15.96
CA PHE A 129 -16.83 -3.26 16.25
C PHE A 129 -18.35 -3.44 16.32
N MET A 130 -18.93 -3.11 17.47
CA MET A 130 -20.35 -3.30 17.79
C MET A 130 -21.03 -1.94 18.01
N ASP A 131 -22.37 -1.88 17.92
CA ASP A 131 -23.09 -0.60 18.03
C ASP A 131 -22.90 0.09 19.41
N ILE A 132 -22.50 -0.65 20.46
CA ILE A 132 -22.08 -0.08 21.77
C ILE A 132 -20.82 0.80 21.68
N ASP A 133 -19.92 0.55 20.72
CA ASP A 133 -18.71 1.34 20.54
C ASP A 133 -19.00 2.76 20.01
N LEU A 134 -20.20 2.99 19.46
CA LEU A 134 -20.70 4.32 19.09
C LEU A 134 -20.91 5.22 20.33
N HIS A 135 -20.96 4.63 21.53
CA HIS A 135 -21.09 5.33 22.81
C HIS A 135 -19.79 5.36 23.63
N GLU A 136 -18.64 5.03 22.99
CA GLU A 136 -17.35 5.05 23.67
C GLU A 136 -16.96 6.47 24.12
N LYS A 137 -16.36 6.57 25.32
CA LYS A 137 -15.86 7.84 25.87
C LYS A 137 -14.50 8.19 25.27
N PHE A 138 -14.39 9.46 24.84
CA PHE A 138 -13.17 10.06 24.28
C PHE A 138 -12.63 11.24 25.11
N ILE A 139 -13.43 11.78 26.04
CA ILE A 139 -13.04 12.88 26.94
C ILE A 139 -12.62 12.31 28.30
N PHE A 140 -11.48 12.78 28.82
CA PHE A 140 -10.86 12.33 30.07
C PHE A 140 -10.22 13.52 30.80
N SER A 141 -9.96 13.37 32.11
CA SER A 141 -9.26 14.36 32.94
C SER A 141 -7.75 14.43 32.70
N ILE A 142 -7.17 13.40 32.07
CA ILE A 142 -5.76 13.26 31.71
C ILE A 142 -5.72 12.74 30.27
N PRO A 143 -4.79 13.17 29.40
CA PRO A 143 -4.65 12.59 28.06
C PRO A 143 -4.52 11.07 28.10
N TYR A 144 -5.27 10.40 27.23
CA TYR A 144 -5.29 8.95 27.11
C TYR A 144 -3.93 8.45 26.60
N THR A 145 -3.39 7.42 27.25
CA THR A 145 -2.22 6.68 26.74
C THR A 145 -2.66 5.27 26.39
N ASP A 146 -2.15 4.77 25.27
CA ASP A 146 -2.41 3.43 24.78
C ASP A 146 -1.84 2.38 25.75
N ARG A 147 -2.65 1.36 26.07
CA ARG A 147 -2.27 0.30 27.01
C ARG A 147 -1.25 -0.66 26.43
N ASP A 148 -1.18 -0.74 25.10
CA ASP A 148 -0.22 -1.59 24.40
C ASP A 148 1.15 -0.92 24.25
N GLY A 149 1.29 0.33 24.68
CA GLY A 149 2.53 1.11 24.62
C GLY A 149 2.87 1.67 23.23
N PRO A 150 4.09 2.22 23.05
CA PRO A 150 4.58 2.68 21.76
C PRO A 150 4.74 1.51 20.78
N LEU A 151 4.57 1.79 19.48
CA LEU A 151 4.74 0.78 18.44
C LEU A 151 6.22 0.50 18.17
N GLU A 152 6.55 -0.77 17.88
CA GLU A 152 7.92 -1.12 17.52
C GLU A 152 8.32 -0.44 16.20
N LEU A 153 9.50 0.21 16.20
CA LEU A 153 9.97 1.04 15.09
C LEU A 153 10.79 0.22 14.10
N ALA A 154 10.63 0.51 12.81
CA ALA A 154 11.44 -0.06 11.74
C ALA A 154 12.93 0.28 11.95
N PRO A 155 13.88 -0.60 11.58
CA PRO A 155 15.32 -0.34 11.65
C PRO A 155 15.73 0.98 10.97
N LYS A 156 15.05 1.37 9.88
CA LYS A 156 15.29 2.67 9.22
C LYS A 156 14.91 3.86 10.11
N GLN A 157 13.76 3.82 10.79
CA GLN A 157 13.28 4.85 11.72
C GLN A 157 14.19 4.97 12.96
N LYS A 158 14.59 3.84 13.55
CA LYS A 158 15.37 3.79 14.80
C LYS A 158 16.68 4.59 14.76
N ARG A 159 17.28 4.79 13.58
CA ARG A 159 18.52 5.56 13.37
C ARG A 159 18.34 7.08 13.51
N ASP A 160 17.12 7.56 13.30
CA ASP A 160 16.77 9.00 13.27
C ASP A 160 15.75 9.40 14.33
N PHE A 161 15.15 8.44 15.02
CA PHE A 161 14.23 8.62 16.14
C PHE A 161 14.87 9.38 17.31
N VAL A 162 14.07 10.27 17.90
CA VAL A 162 14.42 11.08 19.07
C VAL A 162 13.46 10.79 20.23
N GLN A 163 12.15 10.89 19.99
CA GLN A 163 11.12 10.68 21.03
C GLN A 163 9.73 10.41 20.45
N TRP A 164 8.84 9.88 21.28
CA TRP A 164 7.39 9.91 21.03
C TRP A 164 6.83 11.23 21.57
N ILE A 165 6.00 11.91 20.78
CA ILE A 165 5.47 13.25 21.10
C ILE A 165 3.96 13.32 20.81
N ARG A 166 3.17 14.06 21.61
CA ARG A 166 1.74 14.25 21.36
C ARG A 166 1.51 15.16 20.15
N VAL A 167 0.34 15.04 19.53
CA VAL A 167 -0.12 15.99 18.50
C VAL A 167 -0.25 17.41 19.09
N SER A 168 -0.69 17.53 20.35
CA SER A 168 -0.76 18.81 21.10
C SER A 168 0.59 19.45 21.42
N GLU A 169 1.70 18.71 21.29
CA GLU A 169 3.07 19.23 21.47
C GLU A 169 3.75 19.54 20.11
N LEU A 170 3.19 19.04 19.00
CA LEU A 170 3.67 19.28 17.64
C LEU A 170 3.03 20.49 16.96
N SER A 171 1.80 20.85 17.33
CA SER A 171 1.04 21.95 16.72
C SER A 171 0.27 22.74 17.78
N GLU A 172 0.29 24.06 17.64
CA GLU A 172 -0.48 25.01 18.47
C GLU A 172 -1.98 24.99 18.16
N ASN A 173 -2.36 24.54 16.95
CA ASN A 173 -3.75 24.48 16.47
C ASN A 173 -3.99 23.18 15.68
N PRO A 174 -3.94 22.03 16.36
CA PRO A 174 -4.06 20.72 15.71
C PRO A 174 -5.49 20.45 15.23
N GLN A 175 -5.58 19.95 14.00
CA GLN A 175 -6.80 19.54 13.32
C GLN A 175 -6.66 18.09 12.89
N LEU A 176 -7.75 17.32 12.97
CA LEU A 176 -7.73 15.96 12.45
C LEU A 176 -7.70 15.98 10.92
N ILE A 177 -8.65 16.71 10.32
CA ILE A 177 -8.73 17.01 8.88
C ILE A 177 -8.78 18.53 8.74
N ALA A 178 -8.07 19.09 7.75
CA ALA A 178 -8.04 20.53 7.49
C ALA A 178 -9.01 20.93 6.37
N GLY A 179 -10.13 21.55 6.75
CA GLY A 179 -11.19 21.95 5.82
C GLY A 179 -12.28 20.88 5.63
N ASP A 180 -13.01 20.96 4.52
CA ASP A 180 -14.26 20.21 4.31
C ASP A 180 -14.07 18.71 3.99
N HIS A 181 -12.86 18.27 3.62
CA HIS A 181 -12.56 16.89 3.22
C HIS A 181 -11.07 16.57 3.43
N ALA A 182 -10.76 15.29 3.66
CA ALA A 182 -9.39 14.79 3.61
C ALA A 182 -8.83 14.95 2.19
N ASP A 183 -7.72 15.68 2.03
CA ASP A 183 -7.19 16.00 0.69
C ASP A 183 -6.01 15.10 0.28
N PHE A 184 -6.18 14.36 -0.81
CA PHE A 184 -5.17 13.42 -1.31
C PHE A 184 -3.87 14.09 -1.77
N TYR A 185 -3.88 15.40 -2.10
CA TYR A 185 -2.67 16.14 -2.41
C TYR A 185 -1.79 16.38 -1.16
N SER A 186 -2.39 16.50 0.03
CA SER A 186 -1.63 16.80 1.26
C SER A 186 -0.77 15.62 1.72
N ILE A 187 -1.21 14.38 1.44
CA ILE A 187 -0.56 13.13 1.84
C ILE A 187 0.88 13.05 1.30
N ARG A 188 1.83 12.83 2.23
CA ARG A 188 3.25 12.53 1.98
C ARG A 188 3.69 11.32 2.83
N GLN A 189 4.41 10.39 2.21
CA GLN A 189 5.05 9.26 2.90
C GLN A 189 6.50 9.62 3.30
N THR A 190 6.97 9.03 4.39
CA THR A 190 8.35 9.21 4.88
C THR A 190 9.16 7.90 4.79
N VAL A 191 9.87 7.53 5.85
CA VAL A 191 10.81 6.40 5.92
C VAL A 191 10.10 5.03 6.12
N VAL A 192 8.77 5.05 6.27
CA VAL A 192 7.90 3.86 6.43
C VAL A 192 7.84 3.03 5.14
N SER A 193 7.86 1.71 5.28
CA SER A 193 7.88 0.72 4.19
C SER A 193 6.59 0.66 3.36
N ASP A 194 5.43 0.86 3.97
CA ASP A 194 4.13 0.59 3.35
C ASP A 194 3.63 1.71 2.41
N CYS A 195 4.13 1.70 1.17
CA CYS A 195 3.65 2.60 0.12
C CYS A 195 2.20 2.30 -0.31
N SER A 196 1.77 1.04 -0.22
CA SER A 196 0.46 0.57 -0.65
C SER A 196 -0.66 1.11 0.24
N PHE A 197 -0.46 1.17 1.55
CA PHE A 197 -1.39 1.84 2.46
C PHE A 197 -1.51 3.34 2.18
N VAL A 198 -0.41 4.04 1.94
CA VAL A 198 -0.44 5.50 1.68
C VAL A 198 -1.09 5.82 0.32
N ALA A 199 -0.82 5.02 -0.72
CA ALA A 199 -1.55 5.09 -1.99
C ALA A 199 -3.06 4.82 -1.79
N SER A 200 -3.41 3.89 -0.92
CA SER A 200 -4.80 3.55 -0.58
C SER A 200 -5.52 4.70 0.13
N LEU A 201 -4.87 5.40 1.06
CA LEU A 201 -5.41 6.63 1.66
C LEU A 201 -5.68 7.71 0.59
N ALA A 202 -4.80 7.85 -0.41
CA ALA A 202 -4.95 8.84 -1.48
C ALA A 202 -6.16 8.56 -2.39
N VAL A 203 -6.34 7.31 -2.83
CA VAL A 203 -7.50 6.94 -3.67
C VAL A 203 -8.81 7.04 -2.88
N ALA A 204 -8.82 6.59 -1.62
CA ALA A 204 -10.03 6.62 -0.79
C ALA A 204 -10.45 8.05 -0.41
N SER A 205 -9.51 8.97 -0.15
CA SER A 205 -9.81 10.39 0.13
C SER A 205 -10.22 11.16 -1.12
N LEU A 206 -9.60 10.90 -2.27
CA LEU A 206 -10.09 11.39 -3.57
C LEU A 206 -11.53 10.92 -3.85
N TYR A 207 -11.85 9.66 -3.53
CA TYR A 207 -13.20 9.14 -3.70
C TYR A 207 -14.24 9.93 -2.90
N GLU A 208 -13.98 10.24 -1.63
CA GLU A 208 -14.89 11.09 -0.84
C GLU A 208 -15.04 12.48 -1.46
N LYS A 209 -13.94 13.07 -1.94
CA LYS A 209 -13.91 14.37 -2.59
C LYS A 209 -14.73 14.40 -3.89
N LYS A 210 -14.66 13.34 -4.71
CA LYS A 210 -15.32 13.19 -6.02
C LYS A 210 -16.81 12.82 -5.88
N PHE A 211 -17.15 11.85 -5.02
CA PHE A 211 -18.51 11.28 -4.93
C PHE A 211 -19.32 11.68 -3.68
N LYS A 212 -18.74 12.44 -2.75
CA LYS A 212 -19.38 12.92 -1.50
C LYS A 212 -19.93 11.82 -0.58
N ARG A 213 -19.43 10.59 -0.74
CA ARG A 213 -19.72 9.42 0.11
C ARG A 213 -18.53 9.20 1.05
N ARG A 214 -18.75 9.21 2.37
CA ARG A 214 -17.70 8.93 3.35
C ARG A 214 -17.45 7.42 3.43
N ILE A 215 -16.24 6.99 3.13
CA ILE A 215 -15.76 5.59 3.18
C ILE A 215 -14.48 5.42 4.00
N LEU A 216 -13.72 6.49 4.20
CA LEU A 216 -12.44 6.58 4.90
C LEU A 216 -12.57 7.45 6.17
N THR A 217 -13.19 8.63 6.07
CA THR A 217 -13.34 9.53 7.22
C THR A 217 -14.43 9.07 8.19
N SER A 218 -15.41 8.31 7.70
CA SER A 218 -16.50 7.73 8.50
C SER A 218 -16.07 6.63 9.47
N ILE A 219 -14.85 6.07 9.33
CA ILE A 219 -14.33 5.03 10.25
C ILE A 219 -13.51 5.58 11.41
N ILE A 220 -13.26 6.89 11.48
CA ILE A 220 -12.44 7.54 12.51
C ILE A 220 -13.34 8.14 13.61
N TYR A 221 -12.98 7.93 14.88
CA TYR A 221 -13.71 8.42 16.06
C TYR A 221 -12.73 9.11 17.03
N PRO A 222 -13.12 10.16 17.77
CA PRO A 222 -14.49 10.68 17.93
C PRO A 222 -15.05 11.43 16.70
N ARG A 223 -16.37 11.56 16.66
CA ARG A 223 -17.12 12.27 15.60
C ARG A 223 -18.09 13.27 16.21
N ASN A 224 -18.38 14.35 15.48
CA ASN A 224 -19.32 15.40 15.90
C ASN A 224 -20.78 15.06 15.53
N SER A 225 -21.71 15.99 15.79
CA SER A 225 -23.13 15.87 15.47
C SER A 225 -23.46 15.84 13.96
N ARG A 226 -22.49 16.11 13.08
CA ARG A 226 -22.58 15.98 11.62
C ARG A 226 -21.94 14.66 11.13
N ASP A 227 -21.62 13.74 12.05
CA ASP A 227 -20.96 12.45 11.79
C ASP A 227 -19.56 12.62 11.12
N GLU A 228 -18.95 13.81 11.27
CA GLU A 228 -17.59 14.13 10.82
C GLU A 228 -16.57 13.81 11.92
N PRO A 229 -15.39 13.27 11.61
CA PRO A 229 -14.36 13.00 12.62
C PRO A 229 -13.68 14.29 13.08
N ILE A 230 -13.37 14.38 14.38
CA ILE A 230 -12.83 15.60 15.01
C ILE A 230 -11.53 15.35 15.78
N TYR A 231 -10.71 16.39 15.90
CA TYR A 231 -9.56 16.38 16.80
C TYR A 231 -10.02 16.19 18.25
N ASN A 232 -9.30 15.33 18.99
CA ASN A 232 -9.52 15.07 20.40
C ASN A 232 -8.34 15.59 21.24
N PRO A 233 -8.52 16.67 22.03
CA PRO A 233 -7.50 17.16 22.97
C PRO A 233 -7.08 16.13 24.04
N CYS A 234 -7.90 15.12 24.32
CA CYS A 234 -7.54 14.02 25.23
C CYS A 234 -6.72 12.91 24.53
N GLY A 235 -6.31 13.08 23.27
CA GLY A 235 -5.37 12.19 22.57
C GLY A 235 -5.91 10.82 22.14
N LYS A 236 -7.12 10.43 22.55
CA LYS A 236 -7.71 9.12 22.21
C LYS A 236 -8.38 9.14 20.84
N TYR A 237 -8.08 8.15 20.00
CA TYR A 237 -8.81 7.85 18.78
C TYR A 237 -9.22 6.37 18.71
N SER A 238 -10.28 6.10 17.97
CA SER A 238 -10.73 4.74 17.64
C SER A 238 -11.02 4.66 16.14
N ILE A 239 -10.43 3.68 15.47
CA ILE A 239 -10.55 3.49 14.03
C ILE A 239 -11.22 2.12 13.77
N ARG A 240 -12.26 2.11 12.93
CA ARG A 240 -13.03 0.91 12.57
C ARG A 240 -12.52 0.28 11.28
N MET A 241 -11.48 -0.55 11.37
CA MET A 241 -10.86 -1.24 10.22
C MET A 241 -11.53 -2.60 9.96
N HIS A 242 -11.65 -3.02 8.70
CA HIS A 242 -12.25 -4.30 8.31
C HIS A 242 -11.19 -5.40 8.18
N VAL A 243 -11.05 -6.24 9.21
CA VAL A 243 -9.93 -7.18 9.35
C VAL A 243 -10.46 -8.56 9.68
N ASN A 244 -9.96 -9.59 9.00
CA ASN A 244 -10.45 -10.97 9.15
C ASN A 244 -11.97 -11.05 8.87
N GLY A 245 -12.39 -10.44 7.74
CA GLY A 245 -13.76 -10.45 7.21
C GLY A 245 -14.80 -9.63 7.98
N ILE A 246 -14.40 -8.87 9.00
CA ILE A 246 -15.32 -8.16 9.91
C ILE A 246 -14.76 -6.78 10.31
N PRO A 247 -15.60 -5.74 10.50
CA PRO A 247 -15.16 -4.50 11.15
C PRO A 247 -14.69 -4.78 12.58
N ARG A 248 -13.48 -4.36 12.93
CA ARG A 248 -12.86 -4.46 14.27
C ARG A 248 -12.49 -3.08 14.78
N LYS A 249 -12.39 -2.95 16.10
CA LYS A 249 -12.05 -1.68 16.75
C LYS A 249 -10.56 -1.59 17.05
N VAL A 250 -9.88 -0.60 16.46
CA VAL A 250 -8.48 -0.27 16.71
C VAL A 250 -8.42 1.03 17.50
N VAL A 251 -8.16 0.95 18.81
CA VAL A 251 -7.97 2.13 19.68
C VAL A 251 -6.49 2.50 19.72
N ILE A 252 -6.18 3.80 19.60
CA ILE A 252 -4.84 4.37 19.71
C ILE A 252 -4.84 5.64 20.58
N ASP A 253 -3.68 6.01 21.11
CA ASP A 253 -3.39 7.40 21.48
C ASP A 253 -2.74 8.19 20.31
N ASP A 254 -2.46 9.47 20.52
CA ASP A 254 -1.90 10.39 19.53
C ASP A 254 -0.38 10.57 19.60
N TYR A 255 0.37 9.74 20.35
CA TYR A 255 1.83 9.79 20.30
C TYR A 255 2.35 9.42 18.90
N LEU A 256 3.11 10.32 18.26
CA LEU A 256 3.74 10.08 16.96
C LEU A 256 5.28 9.97 17.11
N PRO A 257 5.96 9.19 16.26
CA PRO A 257 7.41 9.03 16.33
C PRO A 257 8.11 10.24 15.70
N LEU A 258 8.78 11.04 16.52
CA LEU A 258 9.55 12.21 16.10
C LEU A 258 11.02 11.85 15.90
N GLY A 259 11.58 12.28 14.78
CA GLY A 259 13.00 12.19 14.48
C GLY A 259 13.73 13.52 14.56
N LYS A 260 15.00 13.49 14.13
CA LYS A 260 15.87 14.68 14.01
C LYS A 260 15.19 15.80 13.22
N TYR A 261 15.52 17.05 13.56
CA TYR A 261 14.95 18.26 12.94
C TYR A 261 13.42 18.38 13.02
N ASN A 262 12.80 17.76 14.04
CA ASN A 262 11.36 17.69 14.26
C ASN A 262 10.57 17.12 13.06
N GLN A 263 11.17 16.16 12.35
CA GLN A 263 10.51 15.45 11.25
C GLN A 263 9.74 14.25 11.79
N LEU A 264 8.48 14.07 11.37
CA LEU A 264 7.72 12.86 11.65
C LEU A 264 8.34 11.67 10.92
N LEU A 265 8.47 10.54 11.62
CA LEU A 265 8.95 9.26 11.06
C LEU A 265 7.82 8.33 10.60
N CYS A 266 6.58 8.81 10.69
CA CYS A 266 5.37 8.27 10.09
C CYS A 266 5.00 9.04 8.81
N SER A 267 4.05 8.56 8.01
CA SER A 267 3.43 9.38 6.96
C SER A 267 2.64 10.54 7.58
N TYR A 268 2.45 11.62 6.80
CA TYR A 268 1.96 12.90 7.31
C TYR A 268 1.27 13.75 6.24
N SER A 269 0.62 14.83 6.67
CA SER A 269 0.10 15.88 5.78
C SER A 269 1.13 16.97 5.53
N SER A 270 1.18 17.52 4.32
CA SER A 270 1.92 18.75 4.01
C SER A 270 1.41 19.97 4.79
N ASN A 271 0.17 19.93 5.29
CA ASN A 271 -0.31 20.85 6.30
C ASN A 271 0.15 20.37 7.69
N LYS A 272 1.06 21.12 8.32
CA LYS A 272 1.63 20.81 9.65
C LYS A 272 0.61 20.72 10.79
N ASN A 273 -0.61 21.22 10.57
CA ASN A 273 -1.70 21.16 11.54
C ASN A 273 -2.69 20.01 11.28
N GLU A 274 -2.48 19.18 10.25
CA GLU A 274 -3.40 18.09 9.87
C GLU A 274 -2.82 16.70 10.19
N PHE A 275 -3.54 15.91 11.00
CA PHE A 275 -2.99 14.68 11.61
C PHE A 275 -3.70 13.37 11.24
N TRP A 276 -4.76 13.38 10.42
CA TRP A 276 -5.48 12.13 10.05
C TRP A 276 -4.58 11.10 9.36
N VAL A 277 -3.63 11.53 8.51
CA VAL A 277 -2.70 10.61 7.81
C VAL A 277 -1.86 9.82 8.82
N SER A 278 -1.22 10.52 9.76
CA SER A 278 -0.35 9.94 10.78
C SER A 278 -1.10 9.01 11.72
N LEU A 279 -2.33 9.38 12.12
CA LEU A 279 -3.18 8.59 13.02
C LEU A 279 -3.76 7.35 12.31
N MET A 280 -4.13 7.45 11.03
CA MET A 280 -4.57 6.30 10.22
C MET A 280 -3.45 5.30 9.99
N GLU A 281 -2.24 5.77 9.65
CA GLU A 281 -1.06 4.89 9.54
C GLU A 281 -0.72 4.25 10.88
N LYS A 282 -0.70 5.01 11.98
CA LYS A 282 -0.45 4.46 13.32
C LYS A 282 -1.46 3.37 13.70
N ALA A 283 -2.75 3.56 13.39
CA ALA A 283 -3.76 2.53 13.63
C ALA A 283 -3.48 1.25 12.81
N TYR A 284 -3.08 1.40 11.55
CA TYR A 284 -2.77 0.26 10.68
C TYR A 284 -1.49 -0.47 11.11
N MET A 285 -0.42 0.26 11.40
CA MET A 285 0.83 -0.30 11.92
C MET A 285 0.63 -0.94 13.31
N LYS A 286 -0.26 -0.40 14.16
CA LYS A 286 -0.62 -1.04 15.44
C LYS A 286 -1.22 -2.44 15.23
N LEU A 287 -2.17 -2.54 14.31
CA LEU A 287 -2.80 -3.79 13.89
C LEU A 287 -1.78 -4.77 13.30
N MET A 288 -0.96 -4.30 12.36
CA MET A 288 0.02 -5.12 11.63
C MET A 288 1.27 -5.50 12.44
N GLY A 289 1.42 -4.98 13.66
CA GLY A 289 2.38 -5.46 14.67
C GLY A 289 3.34 -4.35 15.13
N GLY A 290 3.72 -3.46 14.22
CA GLY A 290 4.54 -2.28 14.45
C GLY A 290 4.81 -1.57 13.12
N TYR A 291 5.72 -0.59 13.13
CA TYR A 291 6.25 0.02 11.90
C TYR A 291 7.29 -0.88 11.20
N ASP A 292 7.85 -1.89 11.88
CA ASP A 292 8.72 -2.93 11.30
C ASP A 292 7.92 -3.97 10.47
N PHE A 293 7.04 -3.46 9.61
CA PHE A 293 6.15 -4.21 8.74
C PHE A 293 6.81 -4.39 7.36
N PRO A 294 6.81 -5.60 6.76
CA PRO A 294 7.44 -5.84 5.46
C PRO A 294 6.79 -5.08 4.30
N GLY A 295 5.55 -4.59 4.48
CA GLY A 295 4.71 -4.03 3.43
C GLY A 295 3.54 -4.96 3.09
N SER A 296 2.60 -4.44 2.29
CA SER A 296 1.34 -5.11 1.99
C SER A 296 1.05 -5.05 0.47
N ASN A 297 -0.19 -4.71 0.09
CA ASN A 297 -0.64 -4.42 -1.26
C ASN A 297 -2.03 -3.82 -1.16
N SER A 298 -2.31 -2.83 -2.01
CA SER A 298 -3.46 -1.92 -1.86
C SER A 298 -4.81 -2.63 -1.78
N ASN A 299 -4.94 -3.84 -2.33
CA ASN A 299 -6.13 -4.68 -2.17
C ASN A 299 -6.48 -4.94 -0.70
N ILE A 300 -5.48 -5.31 0.10
CA ILE A 300 -5.61 -5.60 1.53
C ILE A 300 -5.87 -4.28 2.28
N ASP A 301 -5.12 -3.24 1.94
CA ASP A 301 -5.18 -1.94 2.62
C ASP A 301 -6.52 -1.24 2.39
N LEU A 302 -6.97 -1.11 1.13
CA LEU A 302 -8.30 -0.58 0.80
C LEU A 302 -9.42 -1.46 1.38
N HIS A 303 -9.27 -2.79 1.39
CA HIS A 303 -10.24 -3.66 2.04
C HIS A 303 -10.31 -3.39 3.55
N ALA A 304 -9.16 -3.23 4.23
CA ALA A 304 -9.09 -2.88 5.64
C ALA A 304 -9.63 -1.47 5.96
N LEU A 305 -9.46 -0.52 5.05
CA LEU A 305 -9.95 0.86 5.20
C LEU A 305 -11.46 1.00 4.91
N THR A 306 -12.02 0.21 3.99
CA THR A 306 -13.36 0.49 3.41
C THR A 306 -14.33 -0.70 3.44
N GLY A 307 -13.85 -1.93 3.59
CA GLY A 307 -14.61 -3.17 3.37
C GLY A 307 -14.89 -3.50 1.90
N TRP A 308 -14.38 -2.72 0.94
CA TRP A 308 -14.62 -2.93 -0.50
C TRP A 308 -13.90 -4.17 -1.03
N ILE A 309 -14.49 -4.84 -2.03
CA ILE A 309 -14.16 -6.21 -2.42
C ILE A 309 -12.91 -6.25 -3.31
N PRO A 310 -11.79 -6.90 -2.89
CA PRO A 310 -10.52 -6.83 -3.58
C PRO A 310 -10.40 -7.78 -4.79
N GLU A 311 -9.76 -7.31 -5.86
CA GLU A 311 -9.40 -8.07 -7.07
C GLU A 311 -7.99 -7.69 -7.55
N ARG A 312 -7.20 -8.67 -8.03
CA ARG A 312 -5.90 -8.42 -8.67
C ARG A 312 -6.02 -8.59 -10.18
N ALA A 313 -5.77 -7.52 -10.94
CA ALA A 313 -5.72 -7.56 -12.40
C ALA A 313 -4.25 -7.45 -12.86
N SER A 314 -3.57 -8.60 -12.96
CA SER A 314 -2.19 -8.68 -13.46
C SER A 314 -2.09 -8.23 -14.92
N ILE A 315 -1.11 -7.38 -15.20
CA ILE A 315 -0.72 -6.95 -16.54
C ILE A 315 0.10 -8.07 -17.16
N ARG A 316 -0.40 -8.69 -18.24
CA ARG A 316 0.24 -9.85 -18.88
C ARG A 316 0.36 -9.67 -20.39
N THR A 317 1.07 -8.64 -20.82
CA THR A 317 1.32 -8.31 -22.24
C THR A 317 1.92 -9.45 -23.10
N LYS A 318 2.46 -10.50 -22.48
CA LYS A 318 3.04 -11.70 -23.12
C LYS A 318 2.08 -12.90 -23.18
N ASP A 319 0.87 -12.76 -22.66
CA ASP A 319 -0.18 -13.79 -22.60
C ASP A 319 -1.18 -13.58 -23.76
N PRO A 320 -1.34 -14.52 -24.71
CA PRO A 320 -2.22 -14.33 -25.87
C PRO A 320 -3.71 -14.08 -25.53
N ASP A 321 -4.16 -14.48 -24.33
CA ASP A 321 -5.52 -14.24 -23.84
C ASP A 321 -5.67 -12.85 -23.15
N PHE A 322 -4.60 -12.04 -23.04
CA PHE A 322 -4.63 -10.73 -22.37
C PHE A 322 -5.11 -9.60 -23.29
N ASN A 323 -6.35 -9.14 -23.08
CA ASN A 323 -6.91 -7.98 -23.76
C ASN A 323 -6.71 -6.70 -22.94
N ALA A 324 -5.77 -5.86 -23.37
CA ALA A 324 -5.42 -4.61 -22.70
C ALA A 324 -6.57 -3.59 -22.71
N ASP A 325 -7.19 -3.34 -23.87
CA ASP A 325 -8.24 -2.34 -24.04
C ASP A 325 -9.48 -2.66 -23.18
N ALA A 326 -9.80 -3.94 -23.04
CA ALA A 326 -10.88 -4.42 -22.16
C ALA A 326 -10.56 -4.23 -20.68
N VAL A 327 -9.28 -4.33 -20.28
CA VAL A 327 -8.84 -3.95 -18.92
C VAL A 327 -8.99 -2.44 -18.75
N PHE A 328 -8.40 -1.62 -19.62
CA PHE A 328 -8.46 -0.16 -19.51
C PHE A 328 -9.89 0.37 -19.42
N ASN A 329 -10.78 -0.05 -20.34
CA ASN A 329 -12.17 0.39 -20.35
C ASN A 329 -12.93 -0.03 -19.09
N ARG A 330 -12.75 -1.26 -18.62
CA ARG A 330 -13.36 -1.74 -17.35
C ARG A 330 -12.91 -0.92 -16.15
N LEU A 331 -11.63 -0.53 -16.09
CA LEU A 331 -11.10 0.32 -15.01
C LEU A 331 -11.63 1.76 -15.11
N ARG A 332 -11.60 2.35 -16.32
CA ARG A 332 -12.13 3.69 -16.61
C ARG A 332 -13.61 3.80 -16.25
N GLU A 333 -14.45 2.84 -16.63
CA GLU A 333 -15.86 2.77 -16.24
C GLU A 333 -16.06 2.61 -14.73
N GLY A 334 -15.28 1.73 -14.08
CA GLY A 334 -15.37 1.49 -12.64
C GLY A 334 -15.02 2.72 -11.81
N LEU A 335 -13.93 3.42 -12.19
CA LEU A 335 -13.43 4.61 -11.50
C LEU A 335 -14.32 5.83 -11.74
N SER A 336 -14.71 6.09 -13.00
CA SER A 336 -15.56 7.25 -13.35
C SER A 336 -16.96 7.18 -12.74
N ALA A 337 -17.56 5.97 -12.69
CA ALA A 337 -18.87 5.77 -12.09
C ALA A 337 -18.84 5.57 -10.56
N GLY A 338 -17.68 5.69 -9.90
CA GLY A 338 -17.55 5.57 -8.45
C GLY A 338 -17.85 4.18 -7.89
N ARG A 339 -17.63 3.14 -8.70
CA ARG A 339 -17.87 1.72 -8.41
C ARG A 339 -16.60 0.95 -8.05
N CYS A 340 -15.42 1.50 -8.33
CA CYS A 340 -14.12 0.89 -8.08
C CYS A 340 -13.11 1.93 -7.57
N LEU A 341 -12.26 1.51 -6.63
CA LEU A 341 -11.01 2.17 -6.25
C LEU A 341 -9.87 1.44 -6.96
N VAL A 342 -8.88 2.18 -7.48
CA VAL A 342 -7.80 1.62 -8.32
C VAL A 342 -6.44 2.15 -7.88
N THR A 343 -5.48 1.25 -7.68
CA THR A 343 -4.04 1.58 -7.63
C THR A 343 -3.31 0.68 -8.62
N VAL A 344 -2.07 1.02 -8.96
CA VAL A 344 -1.20 0.25 -9.87
C VAL A 344 0.19 0.12 -9.25
N ALA A 345 0.87 -1.01 -9.44
CA ALA A 345 2.18 -1.26 -8.85
C ALA A 345 3.24 -1.69 -9.88
N THR A 346 4.45 -1.17 -9.73
CA THR A 346 5.63 -1.53 -10.51
C THR A 346 6.18 -2.90 -10.07
N GLY A 347 6.79 -3.62 -11.03
CA GLY A 347 7.55 -4.83 -10.74
C GLY A 347 8.98 -4.53 -10.27
N GLU A 348 9.87 -5.53 -10.38
CA GLU A 348 11.31 -5.32 -10.26
C GLU A 348 11.81 -4.49 -11.46
N LEU A 349 12.14 -3.21 -11.23
CA LEU A 349 12.86 -2.34 -12.15
C LEU A 349 14.36 -2.32 -11.79
N SER A 350 15.24 -2.28 -12.80
CA SER A 350 16.68 -2.05 -12.56
C SER A 350 16.96 -0.59 -12.20
N ASP A 351 18.05 -0.32 -11.47
CA ASP A 351 18.42 1.04 -11.03
C ASP A 351 18.49 2.05 -12.20
N ALA A 352 19.03 1.61 -13.35
CA ALA A 352 19.13 2.41 -14.56
C ALA A 352 17.76 2.69 -15.21
N GLU A 353 16.79 1.78 -15.10
CA GLU A 353 15.43 2.01 -15.56
C GLU A 353 14.64 2.90 -14.61
N ALA A 354 14.82 2.72 -13.30
CA ALA A 354 14.24 3.58 -12.26
C ALA A 354 14.75 5.02 -12.41
N GLU A 355 16.06 5.23 -12.60
CA GLU A 355 16.61 6.58 -12.85
C GLU A 355 16.14 7.16 -14.19
N ARG A 356 16.14 6.37 -15.27
CA ARG A 356 15.70 6.82 -16.61
C ARG A 356 14.22 7.22 -16.64
N THR A 357 13.35 6.43 -16.00
CA THR A 357 11.89 6.64 -16.00
C THR A 357 11.41 7.55 -14.87
N GLY A 358 12.17 7.66 -13.77
CA GLY A 358 11.70 8.25 -12.53
C GLY A 358 10.64 7.43 -11.77
N LEU A 359 10.39 6.18 -12.20
CA LEU A 359 9.56 5.23 -11.46
C LEU A 359 10.37 4.54 -10.35
N VAL A 360 9.68 4.15 -9.29
CA VAL A 360 10.25 3.40 -8.16
C VAL A 360 10.03 1.91 -8.40
N SER A 361 11.04 1.08 -8.14
CA SER A 361 10.94 -0.39 -8.20
C SER A 361 10.03 -0.91 -7.07
N THR A 362 9.19 -1.92 -7.35
CA THR A 362 8.31 -2.58 -6.36
C THR A 362 7.44 -1.63 -5.51
N HIS A 363 6.77 -0.65 -6.15
CA HIS A 363 6.11 0.47 -5.45
C HIS A 363 4.68 0.71 -5.94
N ALA A 364 3.81 1.16 -5.03
CA ALA A 364 2.40 1.40 -5.30
C ALA A 364 2.08 2.86 -5.63
N TYR A 365 1.32 3.07 -6.71
CA TYR A 365 0.86 4.37 -7.18
C TYR A 365 -0.68 4.45 -7.14
N ALA A 366 -1.20 5.56 -6.62
CA ALA A 366 -2.64 5.83 -6.62
C ALA A 366 -3.10 6.24 -8.02
N VAL A 367 -4.11 5.55 -8.59
CA VAL A 367 -4.73 6.00 -9.86
C VAL A 367 -5.84 7.00 -9.51
N LEU A 368 -5.66 8.25 -9.93
CA LEU A 368 -6.58 9.34 -9.62
C LEU A 368 -7.69 9.48 -10.67
N ASP A 369 -7.32 9.35 -11.94
CA ASP A 369 -8.25 9.45 -13.06
C ASP A 369 -7.74 8.64 -14.27
N MET A 370 -8.66 8.30 -15.18
CA MET A 370 -8.36 7.56 -16.41
C MET A 370 -9.19 8.15 -17.54
N GLN A 371 -8.54 8.55 -18.63
CA GLN A 371 -9.17 9.28 -19.74
C GLN A 371 -8.76 8.69 -21.09
N GLU A 372 -9.65 8.82 -22.06
CA GLU A 372 -9.44 8.39 -23.44
C GLU A 372 -9.81 9.56 -24.34
N ILE A 373 -8.81 10.17 -24.97
CA ILE A 373 -8.98 11.39 -25.78
C ILE A 373 -8.29 11.16 -27.12
N ASP A 374 -9.05 11.31 -28.21
CA ASP A 374 -8.55 11.17 -29.59
C ASP A 374 -7.77 9.85 -29.85
N GLY A 375 -8.16 8.77 -29.15
CA GLY A 375 -7.52 7.45 -29.19
C GLY A 375 -6.34 7.27 -28.23
N VAL A 376 -5.92 8.31 -27.51
CA VAL A 376 -4.87 8.25 -26.49
C VAL A 376 -5.47 7.85 -25.14
N MET A 377 -5.09 6.67 -24.65
CA MET A 377 -5.44 6.18 -23.30
C MET A 377 -4.43 6.71 -22.27
N LEU A 378 -4.89 7.57 -21.35
CA LEU A 378 -4.08 8.24 -20.34
C LEU A 378 -4.55 7.91 -18.92
N LEU A 379 -3.60 7.83 -17.99
CA LEU A 379 -3.84 7.66 -16.55
C LEU A 379 -3.16 8.79 -15.77
N GLN A 380 -3.85 9.34 -14.77
CA GLN A 380 -3.26 10.24 -13.80
C GLN A 380 -2.86 9.45 -12.54
N LEU A 381 -1.57 9.43 -12.22
CA LEU A 381 -1.03 8.74 -11.04
C LEU A 381 -0.58 9.74 -9.97
N LYS A 382 -0.65 9.33 -8.69
CA LYS A 382 0.09 9.96 -7.58
C LYS A 382 1.13 9.01 -6.99
N ASN A 383 2.36 9.48 -6.91
CA ASN A 383 3.42 8.92 -6.08
C ASN A 383 3.31 9.50 -4.64
N PRO A 384 3.23 8.68 -3.59
CA PRO A 384 3.34 9.13 -2.20
C PRO A 384 4.72 9.74 -1.83
N TRP A 385 5.79 9.36 -2.55
CA TRP A 385 7.16 9.86 -2.33
C TRP A 385 7.38 11.16 -3.11
N SER A 386 7.44 12.29 -2.40
CA SER A 386 7.58 13.62 -2.98
C SER A 386 9.02 13.99 -3.33
N HIS A 387 9.52 13.45 -4.44
CA HIS A 387 10.77 13.82 -5.11
C HIS A 387 11.02 13.04 -6.41
N LEU A 388 10.31 11.93 -6.65
CA LEU A 388 10.48 11.09 -7.84
C LEU A 388 9.27 11.25 -8.78
N ARG A 389 9.52 11.93 -9.90
CA ARG A 389 8.56 12.21 -10.98
C ARG A 389 8.84 11.34 -12.19
N TRP A 390 7.78 10.95 -12.90
CA TRP A 390 7.85 10.31 -14.21
C TRP A 390 8.56 11.18 -15.25
N ARG A 391 9.40 10.56 -16.09
CA ARG A 391 10.27 11.21 -17.09
C ARG A 391 9.99 10.80 -18.54
N GLY A 392 8.94 10.01 -18.77
CA GLY A 392 8.54 9.53 -20.11
C GLY A 392 7.42 10.35 -20.74
N ASN A 393 6.66 9.72 -21.64
CA ASN A 393 5.57 10.37 -22.37
C ASN A 393 4.52 10.95 -21.42
N TYR A 394 4.02 12.15 -21.72
CA TYR A 394 3.05 12.90 -20.90
C TYR A 394 3.56 13.30 -19.49
N SER A 395 4.87 13.19 -19.23
CA SER A 395 5.51 13.90 -18.12
C SER A 395 5.41 15.42 -18.30
N GLU A 396 5.72 16.19 -17.25
CA GLU A 396 5.67 17.65 -17.28
C GLU A 396 6.78 18.31 -18.12
N LEU A 397 7.74 17.51 -18.59
CA LEU A 397 8.85 17.92 -19.46
C LEU A 397 8.69 17.44 -20.92
N ASP A 398 7.62 16.70 -21.24
CA ASP A 398 7.37 16.18 -22.59
C ASP A 398 6.89 17.29 -23.55
N ALA A 399 7.75 17.71 -24.45
CA ALA A 399 7.43 18.70 -25.49
C ALA A 399 6.89 18.09 -26.79
N VAL A 400 6.69 16.76 -26.86
CA VAL A 400 6.37 16.02 -28.10
C VAL A 400 4.93 15.52 -28.10
N HIS A 401 4.46 14.86 -27.03
CA HIS A 401 3.13 14.23 -27.03
C HIS A 401 2.01 15.12 -26.47
N TRP A 402 2.34 16.20 -25.76
CA TRP A 402 1.36 17.14 -25.22
C TRP A 402 0.84 18.10 -26.29
N THR A 403 -0.38 17.87 -26.79
CA THR A 403 -1.10 18.83 -27.64
C THR A 403 -1.85 19.88 -26.81
N PRO A 404 -2.14 21.08 -27.35
CA PRO A 404 -2.99 22.07 -26.71
C PRO A 404 -4.39 21.53 -26.35
N GLU A 405 -4.94 20.67 -27.20
CA GLU A 405 -6.27 20.07 -27.03
C GLU A 405 -6.28 19.09 -25.84
N LEU A 406 -5.22 18.29 -25.67
CA LEU A 406 -5.06 17.40 -24.51
C LEU A 406 -4.87 18.21 -23.22
N GLN A 407 -4.05 19.26 -23.24
CA GLN A 407 -3.87 20.16 -22.09
C GLN A 407 -5.19 20.82 -21.67
N GLN A 408 -5.99 21.26 -22.63
CA GLN A 408 -7.30 21.87 -22.39
C GLN A 408 -8.31 20.84 -21.83
N GLN A 409 -8.44 19.67 -22.46
CA GLN A 409 -9.41 18.65 -22.05
C GLN A 409 -9.10 18.04 -20.67
N LEU A 410 -7.82 17.86 -20.34
CA LEU A 410 -7.40 17.36 -19.01
C LEU A 410 -7.29 18.47 -17.96
N ASN A 411 -7.48 19.74 -18.32
CA ASN A 411 -7.24 20.92 -17.49
C ASN A 411 -5.85 20.85 -16.81
N TYR A 412 -4.81 20.61 -17.63
CA TYR A 412 -3.44 20.34 -17.18
C TYR A 412 -2.43 21.21 -17.93
N ASP A 413 -1.65 21.99 -17.19
CA ASP A 413 -0.52 22.78 -17.71
C ASP A 413 0.80 22.14 -17.25
N PRO A 414 1.58 21.52 -18.17
CA PRO A 414 2.90 20.97 -17.87
C PRO A 414 3.86 21.99 -17.22
N LYS A 415 3.78 23.28 -17.58
CA LYS A 415 4.67 24.33 -17.06
C LYS A 415 4.35 24.67 -15.61
N LEU A 416 3.08 24.60 -15.20
CA LEU A 416 2.70 24.74 -13.80
C LEU A 416 3.08 23.49 -13.00
N ALA A 417 2.89 22.29 -13.57
CA ALA A 417 3.30 21.04 -12.93
C ALA A 417 4.82 20.96 -12.71
N ALA A 418 5.62 21.42 -13.67
CA ALA A 418 7.08 21.52 -13.54
C ALA A 418 7.49 22.27 -12.26
N ASN A 419 6.80 23.37 -11.95
CA ASN A 419 7.09 24.25 -10.81
C ASN A 419 6.60 23.72 -9.44
N TYR A 420 5.72 22.72 -9.37
CA TYR A 420 5.14 22.27 -8.09
C TYR A 420 4.99 20.75 -7.97
N ASP A 421 5.80 20.13 -7.12
CA ASP A 421 5.75 18.69 -6.87
C ASP A 421 4.69 18.30 -5.82
N ASN A 422 3.53 17.84 -6.28
CA ASN A 422 2.50 17.18 -5.47
C ASN A 422 2.54 15.63 -5.58
N GLY A 423 3.55 15.09 -6.28
CA GLY A 423 3.67 13.69 -6.67
C GLY A 423 2.75 13.24 -7.81
N VAL A 424 2.00 14.14 -8.46
CA VAL A 424 0.99 13.79 -9.48
C VAL A 424 1.50 14.04 -10.90
N PHE A 425 1.31 13.05 -11.77
CA PHE A 425 1.70 13.10 -13.18
C PHE A 425 0.71 12.33 -14.07
N TRP A 426 0.73 12.63 -15.37
CA TRP A 426 0.06 11.82 -16.40
C TRP A 426 1.04 10.84 -17.03
N ILE A 427 0.53 9.70 -17.51
CA ILE A 427 1.28 8.64 -18.17
C ILE A 427 0.37 7.91 -19.16
N ASP A 428 0.92 7.46 -20.29
CA ASP A 428 0.16 6.70 -21.28
C ASP A 428 0.00 5.22 -20.90
N TYR A 429 -1.06 4.58 -21.41
CA TYR A 429 -1.36 3.20 -21.07
C TYR A 429 -0.32 2.19 -21.58
N ASN A 430 0.40 2.46 -22.68
CA ASN A 430 1.48 1.56 -23.13
C ASN A 430 2.68 1.62 -22.19
N SER A 431 3.00 2.79 -21.65
CA SER A 431 3.99 2.93 -20.57
C SER A 431 3.56 2.18 -19.31
N ILE A 432 2.26 2.20 -18.94
CA ILE A 432 1.76 1.33 -17.85
C ILE A 432 1.99 -0.15 -18.17
N LEU A 433 1.57 -0.59 -19.36
CA LEU A 433 1.71 -1.98 -19.82
C LEU A 433 3.16 -2.48 -19.92
N ASN A 434 4.15 -1.57 -19.93
CA ASN A 434 5.57 -1.89 -20.03
C ASN A 434 6.32 -1.85 -18.69
N PHE A 435 5.90 -1.01 -17.72
CA PHE A 435 6.64 -0.81 -16.45
C PHE A 435 5.90 -1.28 -15.19
N PHE A 436 4.64 -1.74 -15.30
CA PHE A 436 3.80 -2.13 -14.16
C PHE A 436 3.28 -3.57 -14.32
N ASP A 437 3.21 -4.29 -13.20
CA ASP A 437 2.88 -5.73 -13.17
C ASP A 437 1.41 -6.00 -12.86
N VAL A 438 0.74 -5.08 -12.14
CA VAL A 438 -0.59 -5.34 -11.57
C VAL A 438 -1.38 -4.06 -11.26
N PHE A 439 -2.66 -4.08 -11.59
CA PHE A 439 -3.66 -3.20 -11.00
C PHE A 439 -4.30 -3.88 -9.78
N TYR A 440 -4.38 -3.13 -8.68
CA TYR A 440 -5.06 -3.49 -7.44
C TYR A 440 -6.39 -2.75 -7.39
N LEU A 441 -7.48 -3.51 -7.31
CA LEU A 441 -8.85 -3.03 -7.46
C LEU A 441 -9.64 -3.37 -6.20
N ASN A 442 -10.46 -2.43 -5.72
CA ASN A 442 -11.50 -2.71 -4.74
C ASN A 442 -12.85 -2.21 -5.26
N TRP A 443 -13.84 -3.10 -5.31
CA TRP A 443 -15.18 -2.83 -5.84
C TRP A 443 -16.17 -2.46 -4.74
N ASP A 444 -17.07 -1.51 -5.01
CA ASP A 444 -18.14 -1.12 -4.09
C ASP A 444 -19.04 -2.34 -3.81
N PRO A 445 -19.19 -2.76 -2.54
CA PRO A 445 -20.04 -3.90 -2.22
C PRO A 445 -21.51 -3.71 -2.63
N ALA A 446 -21.97 -2.46 -2.79
CA ALA A 446 -23.32 -2.15 -3.28
C ALA A 446 -23.60 -2.63 -4.73
N LEU A 447 -22.59 -3.09 -5.47
CA LEU A 447 -22.77 -3.76 -6.76
C LEU A 447 -23.41 -5.16 -6.62
N PHE A 448 -23.31 -5.79 -5.45
CA PHE A 448 -23.71 -7.16 -5.20
C PHE A 448 -25.04 -7.20 -4.42
N GLN A 449 -26.16 -7.23 -5.17
CA GLN A 449 -27.54 -7.23 -4.64
C GLN A 449 -27.78 -8.28 -3.54
N TYR A 450 -27.07 -9.40 -3.58
CA TYR A 450 -27.11 -10.46 -2.57
C TYR A 450 -25.69 -10.71 -2.06
N THR A 451 -25.44 -10.49 -0.77
CA THR A 451 -24.17 -10.83 -0.13
C THR A 451 -24.40 -11.71 1.10
N TYR A 452 -23.49 -12.66 1.31
CA TYR A 452 -23.46 -13.57 2.45
C TYR A 452 -22.01 -13.69 2.93
N CYS A 453 -21.81 -13.82 4.24
CA CYS A 453 -20.50 -13.96 4.87
C CYS A 453 -20.66 -14.92 6.07
N ILE A 454 -19.62 -15.72 6.32
CA ILE A 454 -19.52 -16.69 7.42
C ILE A 454 -18.07 -16.78 7.89
N HIS A 455 -17.89 -17.03 9.19
CA HIS A 455 -16.57 -17.26 9.80
C HIS A 455 -16.52 -18.68 10.35
N GLN A 456 -15.69 -19.53 9.74
CA GLN A 456 -15.50 -20.92 10.15
C GLN A 456 -14.00 -21.24 10.31
N SER A 457 -13.70 -22.33 11.01
CA SER A 457 -12.35 -22.89 11.10
C SER A 457 -12.36 -24.38 10.82
N TRP A 458 -11.35 -24.85 10.08
CA TRP A 458 -11.11 -26.27 9.83
C TRP A 458 -9.63 -26.57 10.03
N ASN A 459 -9.31 -27.81 10.41
CA ASN A 459 -7.92 -28.21 10.68
C ASN A 459 -7.20 -28.51 9.36
N ALA A 460 -6.03 -27.92 9.13
CA ALA A 460 -5.22 -28.16 7.93
C ALA A 460 -4.78 -29.63 7.73
N GLY A 461 -4.85 -30.46 8.78
CA GLY A 461 -4.63 -31.91 8.71
C GLY A 461 -5.87 -32.75 8.35
N VAL A 462 -7.04 -32.14 8.18
CA VAL A 462 -8.30 -32.81 7.80
C VAL A 462 -8.66 -32.38 6.38
N GLY A 463 -7.96 -32.97 5.42
CA GLY A 463 -8.14 -32.71 3.99
C GLY A 463 -6.85 -32.90 3.18
N PRO A 464 -6.92 -32.86 1.85
CA PRO A 464 -5.73 -32.99 1.00
C PRO A 464 -4.87 -31.73 1.03
N THR A 465 -3.60 -31.86 1.43
CA THR A 465 -2.57 -30.81 1.24
C THR A 465 -2.15 -30.64 -0.23
N LYS A 466 -2.69 -31.46 -1.15
CA LYS A 466 -2.51 -31.42 -2.61
C LYS A 466 -3.76 -32.01 -3.29
N ASP A 467 -4.08 -31.57 -4.51
CA ASP A 467 -5.19 -32.03 -5.38
C ASP A 467 -5.29 -33.56 -5.68
N ALA A 468 -4.44 -34.39 -5.08
CA ALA A 468 -4.29 -35.83 -5.34
C ALA A 468 -5.11 -36.76 -4.41
N TYR A 469 -5.77 -36.24 -3.37
CA TYR A 469 -6.56 -37.04 -2.42
C TYR A 469 -8.01 -36.53 -2.27
N ASN A 470 -8.81 -37.16 -1.41
CA ASN A 470 -10.24 -36.90 -1.25
C ASN A 470 -10.58 -35.44 -0.90
N VAL A 471 -11.08 -34.68 -1.87
CA VAL A 471 -11.52 -33.29 -1.66
C VAL A 471 -12.78 -33.22 -0.78
N GLY A 472 -13.55 -34.31 -0.65
CA GLY A 472 -14.83 -34.34 0.05
C GLY A 472 -14.79 -33.99 1.53
N ASP A 473 -13.63 -34.11 2.18
CA ASP A 473 -13.46 -33.85 3.63
C ASP A 473 -13.26 -32.35 3.95
N ASN A 474 -13.14 -31.49 2.93
CA ASN A 474 -13.12 -30.03 3.10
C ASN A 474 -14.54 -29.47 3.35
N PRO A 475 -14.69 -28.29 3.96
CA PRO A 475 -15.97 -27.59 4.04
C PRO A 475 -16.64 -27.41 2.67
N GLN A 476 -17.91 -27.81 2.55
CA GLN A 476 -18.68 -27.76 1.31
C GLN A 476 -19.83 -26.75 1.43
N PHE A 477 -20.00 -25.93 0.40
CA PHE A 477 -21.03 -24.90 0.33
C PHE A 477 -21.87 -25.05 -0.93
N SER A 478 -23.18 -24.81 -0.83
CA SER A 478 -24.10 -24.82 -1.97
C SER A 478 -24.61 -23.42 -2.26
N LEU A 479 -24.44 -22.95 -3.49
CA LEU A 479 -24.96 -21.68 -3.97
C LEU A 479 -26.02 -21.91 -5.04
N THR A 480 -27.27 -21.55 -4.74
CA THR A 480 -28.35 -21.56 -5.73
C THR A 480 -28.39 -20.21 -6.45
N VAL A 481 -27.97 -20.20 -7.72
CA VAL A 481 -28.09 -19.02 -8.60
C VAL A 481 -29.40 -19.12 -9.39
N PRO A 482 -30.32 -18.13 -9.31
CA PRO A 482 -31.53 -18.11 -10.13
C PRO A 482 -31.26 -18.10 -11.64
N ALA A 483 -32.25 -18.48 -12.44
CA ALA A 483 -32.13 -18.45 -13.90
C ALA A 483 -31.98 -17.01 -14.43
N GLY A 484 -30.82 -16.71 -15.03
CA GLY A 484 -30.51 -15.38 -15.57
C GLY A 484 -29.05 -15.25 -16.02
N LYS A 485 -28.62 -14.01 -16.26
CA LYS A 485 -27.20 -13.64 -16.42
C LYS A 485 -26.81 -12.77 -15.23
N GLY A 486 -25.69 -13.11 -14.58
CA GLY A 486 -25.15 -12.36 -13.44
C GLY A 486 -23.79 -12.92 -13.03
N SER A 487 -23.02 -12.11 -12.30
CA SER A 487 -21.70 -12.48 -11.78
C SER A 487 -21.80 -12.92 -10.32
N VAL A 488 -21.10 -13.99 -9.97
CA VAL A 488 -20.91 -14.43 -8.58
C VAL A 488 -19.49 -14.04 -8.15
N TRP A 489 -19.36 -13.36 -7.02
CA TRP A 489 -18.07 -13.18 -6.36
C TRP A 489 -17.90 -14.17 -5.23
N ILE A 490 -16.71 -14.75 -5.07
CA ILE A 490 -16.33 -15.57 -3.92
C ILE A 490 -15.02 -15.01 -3.39
N LEU A 491 -15.09 -14.30 -2.25
CA LEU A 491 -13.92 -13.82 -1.52
C LEU A 491 -13.62 -14.84 -0.41
N LEU A 492 -12.44 -15.46 -0.45
CA LEU A 492 -11.97 -16.39 0.57
C LEU A 492 -10.83 -15.72 1.35
N THR A 493 -11.05 -15.46 2.63
CA THR A 493 -10.12 -14.72 3.50
C THR A 493 -9.62 -15.62 4.61
N ARG A 494 -8.31 -15.93 4.63
CA ARG A 494 -7.66 -16.54 5.80
C ARG A 494 -7.63 -15.49 6.91
N HIS A 495 -8.09 -15.85 8.11
CA HIS A 495 -7.97 -14.95 9.25
C HIS A 495 -6.50 -14.94 9.70
N ILE A 496 -5.85 -13.77 9.66
CA ILE A 496 -4.44 -13.61 10.04
C ILE A 496 -4.35 -13.14 11.50
N THR A 497 -3.44 -13.73 12.28
CA THR A 497 -3.27 -13.44 13.71
C THR A 497 -1.82 -13.08 14.09
N SER A 498 -0.84 -13.18 13.18
CA SER A 498 0.54 -12.77 13.43
C SER A 498 1.17 -12.02 12.25
N ILE A 499 2.19 -11.20 12.52
CA ILE A 499 2.99 -10.50 11.51
C ILE A 499 3.87 -11.48 10.72
N GLU A 500 4.19 -12.64 11.29
CA GLU A 500 4.91 -13.72 10.61
C GLU A 500 4.13 -14.27 9.40
N ASP A 501 2.80 -14.25 9.41
CA ASP A 501 1.98 -14.62 8.24
C ASP A 501 2.17 -13.65 7.04
N PHE A 502 2.45 -12.37 7.31
CA PHE A 502 2.75 -11.37 6.29
C PHE A 502 4.20 -11.45 5.80
N ARG A 503 5.13 -11.81 6.69
CA ARG A 503 6.56 -12.01 6.38
C ARG A 503 6.82 -13.32 5.62
N GLU A 504 6.08 -14.37 5.97
CA GLU A 504 6.17 -15.71 5.39
C GLU A 504 4.76 -16.31 5.29
N ASN A 505 4.07 -16.15 4.16
CA ASN A 505 2.77 -16.80 3.97
C ASN A 505 2.93 -18.32 3.77
N ARG A 506 2.92 -19.07 4.88
CA ARG A 506 3.14 -20.53 4.96
C ARG A 506 1.93 -21.36 4.52
N GLU A 507 0.74 -20.77 4.44
CA GLU A 507 -0.52 -21.47 4.11
C GLU A 507 -1.22 -20.87 2.90
N TYR A 508 -1.77 -21.72 2.03
CA TYR A 508 -2.50 -21.33 0.84
C TYR A 508 -3.93 -21.88 0.89
N ILE A 509 -4.90 -20.98 0.74
CA ILE A 509 -6.33 -21.28 0.69
C ILE A 509 -6.84 -21.18 -0.75
N THR A 510 -7.82 -22.00 -1.12
CA THR A 510 -8.40 -21.97 -2.47
C THR A 510 -9.83 -22.51 -2.50
N VAL A 511 -10.54 -22.28 -3.61
CA VAL A 511 -11.92 -22.72 -3.83
C VAL A 511 -12.07 -23.44 -5.17
N LEU A 512 -12.80 -24.56 -5.16
CA LEU A 512 -13.15 -25.34 -6.35
C LEU A 512 -14.67 -25.31 -6.52
N VAL A 513 -15.15 -24.75 -7.64
CA VAL A 513 -16.60 -24.63 -7.90
C VAL A 513 -17.03 -25.71 -8.89
N TYR A 514 -18.10 -26.42 -8.55
CA TYR A 514 -18.72 -27.48 -9.35
C TYR A 514 -20.18 -27.15 -9.63
N LYS A 515 -20.70 -27.57 -10.79
CA LYS A 515 -22.14 -27.65 -11.04
C LYS A 515 -22.71 -28.93 -10.41
N ASN A 516 -24.01 -28.94 -10.14
CA ASN A 516 -24.73 -30.04 -9.47
C ASN A 516 -24.59 -31.42 -10.15
N ASN A 517 -24.16 -31.47 -11.42
CA ASN A 517 -23.83 -32.69 -12.15
C ASN A 517 -22.34 -33.12 -12.03
N GLY A 518 -21.64 -32.67 -11.00
CA GLY A 518 -20.22 -32.95 -10.75
C GLY A 518 -19.24 -32.24 -11.69
N LYS A 519 -19.70 -31.49 -12.70
CA LYS A 519 -18.80 -30.79 -13.63
C LYS A 519 -18.14 -29.59 -12.94
N ARG A 520 -16.82 -29.66 -12.71
CA ARG A 520 -16.00 -28.52 -12.27
C ARG A 520 -16.14 -27.36 -13.27
N VAL A 521 -16.38 -26.15 -12.77
CA VAL A 521 -16.59 -24.93 -13.58
C VAL A 521 -15.63 -23.79 -13.23
N TYR A 522 -14.99 -23.84 -12.07
CA TYR A 522 -13.87 -22.97 -11.73
C TYR A 522 -12.66 -23.82 -11.33
N TYR A 523 -11.48 -23.43 -11.78
CA TYR A 523 -10.20 -23.99 -11.35
C TYR A 523 -9.18 -22.86 -11.26
N PRO A 524 -8.55 -22.62 -10.09
CA PRO A 524 -7.62 -21.51 -9.88
C PRO A 524 -6.43 -21.51 -10.86
N CYS A 525 -5.88 -22.68 -11.14
CA CYS A 525 -4.63 -22.81 -11.90
C CYS A 525 -4.86 -22.95 -13.41
N LYS A 526 -5.23 -21.83 -14.06
CA LYS A 526 -4.80 -21.58 -15.45
C LYS A 526 -3.70 -20.51 -15.55
N PHE A 527 -3.45 -19.76 -14.47
CA PHE A 527 -2.31 -18.86 -14.35
C PHE A 527 -1.09 -19.63 -13.83
N ARG A 528 0.04 -19.53 -14.55
CA ARG A 528 1.29 -20.17 -14.12
C ARG A 528 1.87 -19.46 -12.90
N LEU A 529 2.45 -20.24 -11.99
CA LEU A 529 3.29 -19.74 -10.91
C LEU A 529 4.59 -19.15 -11.50
N SER A 530 4.58 -17.84 -11.73
CA SER A 530 5.82 -17.05 -11.70
C SER A 530 6.12 -16.74 -10.24
N ASN A 531 7.19 -17.35 -9.71
CA ASN A 531 7.69 -17.00 -8.38
C ASN A 531 8.34 -15.60 -8.45
N SER A 532 7.64 -14.57 -8.01
CA SER A 532 8.25 -13.36 -7.44
C SER A 532 8.24 -13.47 -5.91
N ARG A 533 9.24 -12.86 -5.27
CA ARG A 533 9.34 -12.74 -3.81
C ARG A 533 8.81 -11.38 -3.33
#